data_AF-A0A1H5DJH1-F1
#
_entry.id   AF-A0A1H5DJH1-F1
#
_cell.length_a   1.000
_cell.length_b   1.000
_cell.length_c   1.000
_cell.angle_alpha   90.00
_cell.angle_beta   90.00
_cell.angle_gamma   90.00
#
_symmetry.space_group_name_H-M   'P 1'
#
loop_
_entity.id
_entity.type
_entity.pdbx_description
1 polymer ?
#
loop_
_entity_poly.entity_id
_entity_poly.type
_entity_poly.pdbx_seq_one_letter_code
_entity_poly.pdbx_strand_id
1 'polypeptide(L)' 'MEENVTLEHEGETYTASYIEIGDELLTYLPDGSERRTMLRGLNPEHAALTHLRGYISTLKRKG' A
#
# COMPACT_ATOMS: atom_id res chain seq x y z
N MET A 1 -9.06 -6.13 -10.83
CA MET A 1 -10.11 -5.57 -9.96
C MET A 1 -9.41 -4.61 -9.01
N GLU A 2 -10.02 -3.49 -8.66
CA GLU A 2 -9.43 -2.63 -7.61
C GLU A 2 -9.85 -3.17 -6.24
N GLU A 3 -8.87 -3.34 -5.36
CA GLU A 3 -9.04 -3.83 -4.00
C GLU A 3 -8.38 -2.87 -3.02
N ASN A 4 -8.65 -3.02 -1.72
CA ASN A 4 -8.12 -2.12 -0.69
C ASN A 4 -7.53 -2.88 0.49
N VAL A 5 -6.51 -2.31 1.10
CA VAL A 5 -5.95 -2.74 2.39
C VAL A 5 -6.05 -1.62 3.40
N THR A 6 -6.33 -2.00 4.64
CA THR A 6 -6.49 -1.05 5.74
C THR A 6 -5.57 -1.46 6.90
N LEU A 7 -4.94 -0.48 7.53
CA LEU A 7 -4.07 -0.67 8.67
C LEU A 7 -4.34 0.41 9.72
N GLU A 8 -4.56 0.00 10.96
CA GLU A 8 -4.58 0.90 12.11
C GLU A 8 -3.15 1.11 12.62
N HIS A 9 -2.77 2.37 12.85
CA HIS A 9 -1.50 2.74 13.47
C HIS A 9 -1.68 3.97 14.35
N GLU A 10 -1.34 3.85 15.64
CA GLU A 10 -1.46 4.93 16.65
C GLU A 10 -2.87 5.54 16.75
N GLY A 11 -3.91 4.71 16.61
CA GLY A 11 -5.31 5.15 16.66
C GLY A 11 -5.81 5.83 15.39
N GLU A 12 -4.97 5.96 14.36
CA GLU A 12 -5.36 6.43 13.03
C GLU A 12 -5.48 5.25 12.08
N THR A 13 -6.55 5.23 11.28
CA THR A 13 -6.76 4.20 10.24
C THR A 13 -6.31 4.73 8.90
N TYR A 14 -5.42 3.99 8.24
CA TYR A 14 -4.91 4.30 6.92
C TYR A 14 -5.38 3.24 5.93
N THR A 15 -5.80 3.67 4.75
CA THR A 15 -6.27 2.79 3.68
C THR A 15 -5.52 3.07 2.39
N ALA A 16 -5.11 2.02 1.69
CA ALA A 16 -4.54 2.10 0.35
C ALA A 16 -5.33 1.20 -0.60
N SER A 17 -5.50 1.65 -1.84
CA SER A 17 -6.08 0.84 -2.91
C SER A 17 -4.98 0.19 -3.73
N TYR A 18 -5.23 -0.96 -4.35
CA TYR A 18 -4.30 -1.59 -5.26
C TYR A 18 -5.00 -2.26 -6.45
N ILE A 19 -4.26 -2.37 -7.54
CA ILE A 19 -4.69 -3.01 -8.78
C ILE A 19 -3.57 -3.94 -9.25
N GLU A 20 -3.92 -5.19 -9.51
CA GLU A 20 -3.06 -6.15 -10.17
C GLU A 20 -3.17 -6.03 -11.69
N ILE A 21 -2.03 -5.85 -12.35
CA ILE A 21 -1.89 -5.72 -13.80
C ILE A 21 -0.85 -6.75 -14.27
N GLY A 22 -1.30 -7.96 -14.59
CA GLY A 22 -0.40 -9.06 -14.94
C GLY A 22 0.44 -9.51 -13.73
N ASP A 23 1.77 -9.37 -13.80
CA ASP A 23 2.69 -9.64 -12.68
C ASP A 23 3.11 -8.35 -11.95
N GLU A 24 2.49 -7.20 -12.25
CA GLU A 24 2.75 -5.93 -11.57
C GLU A 24 1.59 -5.56 -10.65
N LEU A 25 1.93 -5.07 -9.46
CA LEU A 25 1.01 -4.47 -8.50
C LEU A 25 1.21 -2.96 -8.50
N LEU A 26 0.11 -2.24 -8.72
CA LEU A 26 0.03 -0.79 -8.54
C LEU A 26 -0.72 -0.49 -7.25
N THR A 27 -0.09 0.19 -6.30
CA THR A 27 -0.70 0.59 -5.01
C THR A 27 -0.82 2.11 -4.95
N TYR A 28 -2.01 2.61 -4.61
CA TYR A 28 -2.34 4.01 -4.40
C TYR A 28 -2.35 4.31 -2.89
N LEU A 29 -1.44 5.16 -2.46
CA LEU A 29 -1.26 5.55 -1.06
C LEU A 29 -2.21 6.70 -0.65
N PRO A 30 -2.42 6.93 0.66
CA PRO A 30 -3.32 7.97 1.16
C PRO A 30 -2.97 9.40 0.71
N ASP A 31 -1.71 9.67 0.38
CA ASP A 31 -1.25 10.97 -0.14
C ASP A 31 -1.48 11.14 -1.65
N GLY A 32 -2.13 10.17 -2.29
CA GLY A 32 -2.36 10.13 -3.73
C GLY A 32 -1.15 9.66 -4.54
N SER A 33 -0.02 9.33 -3.89
CA SER A 33 1.14 8.80 -4.60
C SER A 33 0.96 7.32 -4.94
N GLU A 34 1.61 6.88 -6.02
CA GLU A 34 1.58 5.50 -6.47
C GLU A 34 2.91 4.77 -6.19
N ARG A 35 2.80 3.46 -5.96
CA ARG A 35 3.92 2.52 -5.81
C ARG A 35 3.71 1.32 -6.73
N ARG A 36 4.80 0.88 -7.36
CA ARG A 36 4.80 -0.26 -8.28
C ARG A 36 5.67 -1.37 -7.74
N THR A 37 5.23 -2.61 -7.89
CA THR A 37 5.98 -3.79 -7.45
C THR A 37 5.69 -4.96 -8.36
N MET A 38 6.73 -5.61 -8.86
CA MET A 38 6.58 -6.90 -9.53
C MET A 38 6.27 -7.96 -8.49
N LEU A 39 5.15 -8.66 -8.64
CA LEU A 39 4.68 -9.68 -7.70
C LEU A 39 5.61 -10.88 -7.71
N ARG A 40 5.95 -11.44 -8.88
CA ARG A 40 6.82 -12.63 -8.97
C ARG A 40 6.40 -13.76 -8.02
N GLY A 41 5.09 -13.95 -7.86
CA GLY A 41 4.49 -14.92 -6.93
C GLY A 41 4.26 -14.40 -5.50
N LEU A 42 4.54 -13.12 -5.20
CA LEU A 42 4.13 -12.48 -3.95
C LEU A 42 2.62 -12.29 -3.90
N ASN A 43 2.08 -12.30 -2.68
CA ASN A 43 0.69 -11.97 -2.45
C ASN A 43 0.46 -10.44 -2.66
N PRO A 44 -0.51 -10.04 -3.50
CA PRO A 44 -0.85 -8.64 -3.79
C PRO A 44 -1.20 -7.81 -2.56
N GLU A 45 -2.10 -8.33 -1.71
CA GLU A 45 -2.54 -7.69 -0.48
C GLU A 45 -1.35 -7.43 0.46
N HIS A 46 -0.47 -8.41 0.62
CA HIS A 46 0.73 -8.29 1.46
C HIS A 46 1.70 -7.22 0.92
N ALA A 47 1.91 -7.18 -0.40
CA ALA A 47 2.75 -6.18 -1.03
C ALA A 47 2.15 -4.77 -0.89
N ALA A 48 0.83 -4.61 -1.06
CA ALA A 48 0.12 -3.35 -0.83
C ALA A 48 0.24 -2.88 0.64
N LEU A 49 0.05 -3.78 1.61
CA LEU A 49 0.24 -3.51 3.04
C LEU A 49 1.66 -3.06 3.37
N THR A 50 2.66 -3.61 2.69
CA THR A 50 4.07 -3.23 2.88
C THR A 50 4.31 -1.78 2.44
N HIS A 51 3.73 -1.36 1.31
CA HIS A 51 3.78 0.04 0.88
C HIS A 51 3.05 0.97 1.85
N LEU A 52 1.88 0.57 2.35
CA LEU A 52 1.11 1.34 3.33
C LEU A 52 1.90 1.53 4.64
N ARG A 53 2.55 0.48 5.15
CA ARG A 53 3.43 0.57 6.34
C ARG A 53 4.61 1.52 6.12
N GLY A 54 5.23 1.47 4.94
CA GLY A 54 6.32 2.37 4.58
C GLY A 54 5.89 3.84 4.50
N TYR A 55 4.68 4.08 3.96
CA TYR A 55 4.05 5.40 3.94
C TYR A 55 3.86 5.95 5.36
N ILE A 56 3.22 5.18 6.25
CA ILE A 56 2.97 5.59 7.64
C ILE A 56 4.28 5.88 8.37
N SER A 57 5.29 5.01 8.21
CA SER A 57 6.62 5.22 8.81
C SER A 57 7.28 6.52 8.33
N THR A 58 7.09 6.89 7.06
CA THR A 58 7.61 8.13 6.49
C THR A 58 6.86 9.35 7.00
N LEU A 59 5.54 9.24 7.15
CA LEU A 59 4.69 10.30 7.71
C LEU A 59 5.11 10.63 9.14
N LYS A 60 5.30 9.60 9.98
CA LYS A 60 5.69 9.77 11.39
C LYS A 60 7.11 10.29 11.58
N ARG A 61 8.04 9.99 10.66
CA ARG A 61 9.39 10.60 10.68
C ARG A 61 9.37 12.11 10.37
N LYS A 62 8.33 12.61 9.72
CA LYS A 62 8.17 14.04 9.38
C LYS A 62 7.34 14.82 10.40
N GLY A 63 6.70 14.13 11.36
CA GLY A 63 5.89 14.71 12.43
C GLY A 63 6.66 14.97 13.72
#